data_AF-A0A6C0JWE8-F1
#
_entry.id   AF-A0A6C0JWE8-F1
#
_cell.length_a   1.000
_cell.length_b   1.000
_cell.length_c   1.000
_cell.angle_alpha   90.00
_cell.angle_beta   90.00
_cell.angle_gamma   90.00
#
_symmetry.space_group_name_H-M   'P 1'
#
loop_
_entity.id
_entity.type
_entity.pdbx_description
1 polymer ?
#
loop_
_entity_poly.entity_id
_entity_poly.type
_entity_poly.pdbx_seq_one_letter_code
_entity_poly.pdbx_strand_id
1 'polypeptide(L)'
;MFFQIVIVLVLILLISKSMNRTGPSVIEKLVKKTAKYATMAQQDDSPMLAIMHANYSMAYLEALLDMASYRDINRVTNIDVKLFVEHIVSVQRTVTKKVVQKIPALQGEIDLYLSAIAGNV
;
A
#
# COMPACT_ATOMS: atom_id res chain seq x y z
N MET A 1 36.26 -33.63 -23.65
CA MET A 1 35.01 -34.04 -22.96
C MET A 1 34.87 -33.41 -21.57
N PHE A 2 35.88 -33.47 -20.68
CA PHE A 2 35.80 -32.86 -19.34
C PHE A 2 35.48 -31.34 -19.35
N PHE A 3 36.14 -30.55 -20.20
CA PHE A 3 35.86 -29.12 -20.34
C PHE A 3 34.42 -28.80 -20.79
N GLN A 4 33.83 -29.64 -21.65
CA GLN A 4 32.44 -29.46 -22.10
C GLN A 4 31.45 -29.74 -20.96
N ILE A 5 31.74 -30.72 -20.11
CA ILE A 5 30.93 -31.03 -18.92
C ILE A 5 30.96 -29.86 -17.93
N VAL A 6 32.13 -29.27 -17.69
CA VAL A 6 32.28 -28.10 -16.80
C VAL A 6 31.51 -26.89 -17.33
N ILE A 7 31.56 -26.63 -18.64
CA ILE A 7 30.82 -25.53 -19.28
C ILE A 7 29.30 -25.72 -19.13
N VAL A 8 28.79 -26.94 -19.36
CA VAL A 8 27.37 -27.26 -19.19
C VAL A 8 26.94 -27.11 -17.73
N LEU A 9 27.78 -27.54 -16.77
CA LEU A 9 27.50 -27.40 -15.35
C LEU A 9 27.41 -25.92 -14.92
N VAL A 10 28.33 -25.08 -15.41
CA VAL A 10 28.33 -23.64 -15.16
C VAL A 10 27.08 -22.98 -15.76
N LEU A 11 26.69 -23.35 -16.99
CA LEU A 11 25.45 -22.89 -17.62
C LEU A 11 24.21 -23.26 -16.80
N ILE A 12 24.11 -24.51 -16.32
CA ILE A 12 22.99 -24.97 -15.47
C ILE A 12 22.95 -24.18 -14.16
N LEU A 13 24.10 -23.93 -13.53
CA LEU A 13 24.18 -23.14 -12.29
C LEU A 13 23.78 -21.67 -12.51
N LEU A 14 24.16 -21.08 -13.65
CA LEU A 14 23.78 -19.72 -14.01
C LEU A 14 22.27 -19.60 -14.30
N ILE A 15 21.69 -20.56 -15.01
CA ILE A 15 20.24 -20.64 -15.29
C ILE A 15 19.46 -20.83 -13.98
N SER A 16 19.89 -21.75 -13.12
CA SER A 16 19.26 -22.00 -11.82
C SER A 16 19.31 -20.78 -10.89
N LYS A 17 20.44 -20.05 -10.91
CA LYS A 17 20.58 -18.81 -10.14
C LYS A 17 19.70 -17.68 -10.69
N SER A 18 19.53 -17.59 -12.01
CA SER A 18 18.63 -16.62 -12.64
C SER A 18 17.17 -16.88 -12.29
N MET A 19 16.76 -18.15 -12.30
CA MET A 19 15.37 -18.56 -12.03
C MET A 19 14.96 -18.37 -10.56
N ASN A 20 15.95 -18.38 -9.64
CA ASN A 20 15.74 -18.16 -8.21
C ASN A 20 15.90 -16.68 -7.77
N ARG A 21 16.10 -15.73 -8.68
CA ARG A 21 16.09 -14.29 -8.38
C ARG A 21 14.67 -13.73 -8.37
N THR A 22 13.75 -14.37 -7.66
CA THR A 22 12.41 -13.81 -7.49
C THR A 22 12.46 -12.88 -6.28
N GLY A 23 12.88 -11.63 -6.50
CA GLY A 23 12.69 -10.59 -5.50
C GLY A 23 11.20 -10.47 -5.12
N PRO A 24 10.87 -9.80 -3.99
CA PRO A 24 9.49 -9.66 -3.55
C PRO A 24 8.65 -9.09 -4.69
N SER A 25 7.49 -9.72 -4.91
CA SER A 25 6.59 -9.34 -6.00
C SER A 25 6.20 -7.87 -5.87
N VAL A 26 5.79 -7.24 -6.98
CA VAL A 26 5.31 -5.85 -6.94
C VAL A 26 4.14 -5.71 -5.98
N ILE A 27 3.24 -6.70 -5.93
CA ILE A 27 2.13 -6.80 -4.98
C ILE A 27 2.63 -6.73 -3.53
N GLU A 28 3.60 -7.57 -3.18
CA GLU A 28 4.16 -7.60 -1.81
C GLU A 28 4.81 -6.27 -1.43
N LYS A 29 5.53 -5.65 -2.38
CA LYS A 29 6.13 -4.32 -2.18
C LYS A 29 5.08 -3.24 -1.94
N LEU A 30 3.99 -3.25 -2.71
CA LEU A 30 2.91 -2.28 -2.58
C LEU A 30 2.13 -2.46 -1.26
N VAL A 31 1.83 -3.71 -0.87
CA VAL A 31 1.24 -4.01 0.45
C VAL A 31 2.13 -3.47 1.57
N LYS A 32 3.44 -3.75 1.52
CA LYS A 32 4.40 -3.27 2.53
C LYS A 32 4.49 -1.75 2.56
N LYS A 33 4.52 -1.08 1.40
CA LYS A 33 4.54 0.40 1.33
C LYS A 33 3.27 1.01 1.90
N THR A 34 2.11 0.48 1.50
CA THR A 34 0.79 0.89 2.01
C THR A 34 0.76 0.82 3.53
N ALA A 35 1.11 -0.33 4.10
CA ALA A 35 1.17 -0.54 5.54
C ALA A 35 2.18 0.40 6.22
N LYS A 36 3.39 0.52 5.67
CA LYS A 36 4.45 1.39 6.21
C LYS A 36 3.98 2.84 6.35
N TYR A 37 3.39 3.41 5.30
CA TYR A 37 2.94 4.80 5.33
C TYR A 37 1.72 5.00 6.24
N ALA A 38 0.83 4.00 6.35
CA ALA A 38 -0.25 4.05 7.34
C ALA A 38 0.30 4.08 8.78
N THR A 39 1.29 3.24 9.09
CA THR A 39 1.94 3.26 10.41
C THR A 39 2.64 4.59 10.68
N MET A 40 3.39 5.12 9.70
CA MET A 40 4.04 6.43 9.84
C MET A 40 3.04 7.54 10.11
N ALA A 41 1.92 7.56 9.38
CA ALA A 41 0.86 8.55 9.58
C ALA A 41 0.27 8.55 11.00
N GLN A 42 0.25 7.38 11.66
CA GLN A 42 -0.20 7.27 13.05
C GLN A 42 0.86 7.71 14.07
N GLN A 43 2.13 7.61 13.71
CA GLN A 43 3.29 7.92 14.55
C GLN A 43 3.76 9.38 14.43
N ASP A 44 3.35 10.09 13.37
CA ASP A 44 3.74 11.48 13.16
C ASP A 44 3.09 12.44 14.16
N ASP A 45 3.92 13.20 14.87
CA ASP A 45 3.45 14.28 15.74
C ASP A 45 2.98 15.51 14.95
N SER A 46 3.63 15.76 13.81
CA SER A 46 3.32 16.87 12.91
C SER A 46 2.05 16.57 12.12
N PRO A 47 0.98 17.39 12.24
CA PRO A 47 -0.28 17.18 11.53
C PRO A 47 -0.11 17.11 10.01
N MET A 48 0.83 17.91 9.46
CA MET A 48 1.11 17.96 8.02
C MET A 48 1.79 16.68 7.53
N LEU A 49 2.73 16.13 8.29
CA LEU A 49 3.39 14.87 7.93
C LEU A 49 2.41 13.69 8.04
N ALA A 50 1.60 13.70 9.11
CA ALA A 50 0.58 12.67 9.33
C ALA A 50 -0.37 12.57 8.13
N ILE A 51 -0.94 13.70 7.68
CA ILE A 51 -1.86 13.69 6.53
C ILE A 51 -1.17 13.29 5.23
N MET A 52 0.08 13.73 5.02
CA MET A 52 0.86 13.35 3.84
C MET A 52 1.08 11.84 3.79
N HIS A 53 1.54 11.22 4.88
CA HIS A 53 1.75 9.77 4.94
C HIS A 53 0.43 8.99 4.83
N ALA A 54 -0.66 9.49 5.41
CA ALA A 54 -1.98 8.90 5.25
C ALA A 54 -2.42 8.86 3.78
N ASN A 55 -2.24 9.97 3.06
CA ASN A 55 -2.58 10.07 1.64
C ASN A 55 -1.65 9.21 0.76
N TYR A 56 -0.36 9.12 1.07
CA TYR A 56 0.55 8.19 0.39
C TYR A 56 0.16 6.73 0.61
N SER A 57 -0.27 6.37 1.82
CA SER A 57 -0.78 5.03 2.08
C SER A 57 -1.99 4.71 1.20
N MET A 58 -2.95 5.64 1.08
CA MET A 58 -4.10 5.48 0.21
C MET A 58 -3.71 5.35 -1.26
N ALA A 59 -2.80 6.19 -1.75
CA ALA A 59 -2.34 6.12 -3.14
C ALA A 59 -1.66 4.78 -3.49
N TYR A 60 -0.87 4.23 -2.56
CA TYR A 60 -0.30 2.89 -2.76
C TYR A 60 -1.34 1.78 -2.69
N LEU A 61 -2.41 1.95 -1.90
CA LEU A 61 -3.52 1.01 -1.86
C LEU A 61 -4.32 1.03 -3.16
N GLU A 62 -4.64 2.21 -3.69
CA GLU A 62 -5.33 2.34 -4.98
C GLU A 62 -4.50 1.72 -6.10
N ALA A 63 -3.21 2.04 -6.18
CA ALA A 63 -2.30 1.42 -7.14
C ALA A 63 -2.22 -0.11 -7.01
N LEU A 64 -2.29 -0.64 -5.77
CA LEU A 64 -2.33 -2.09 -5.54
C LEU A 64 -3.62 -2.71 -6.09
N LEU A 65 -4.77 -2.09 -5.84
CA LEU A 65 -6.08 -2.60 -6.24
C LEU A 65 -6.34 -2.46 -7.75
N ASP A 66 -5.75 -1.45 -8.39
CA ASP A 66 -5.77 -1.29 -9.85
C ASP A 66 -4.93 -2.36 -10.57
N MET A 67 -3.83 -2.79 -9.93
CA MET A 67 -2.89 -3.74 -10.52
C MET A 67 -3.21 -5.21 -10.22
N ALA A 68 -3.92 -5.51 -9.14
CA ALA A 68 -4.11 -6.89 -8.69
C ALA A 68 -5.49 -7.12 -8.06
N SER A 69 -6.07 -8.28 -8.35
CA SER A 69 -7.32 -8.70 -7.72
C SER A 69 -7.12 -9.03 -6.23
N TYR A 70 -8.18 -8.93 -5.43
CA TYR A 70 -8.20 -9.40 -4.03
C TYR A 70 -7.63 -10.82 -3.87
N ARG A 71 -7.91 -11.70 -4.83
CA ARG A 71 -7.44 -13.09 -4.83
C ARG A 71 -5.93 -13.17 -5.02
N ASP A 72 -5.38 -12.37 -5.93
CA ASP A 72 -3.95 -12.34 -6.20
C ASP A 72 -3.17 -11.78 -5.02
N ILE A 73 -3.69 -10.70 -4.41
CA ILE A 73 -3.08 -10.09 -3.23
C ILE A 73 -3.08 -11.09 -2.07
N ASN A 74 -4.21 -11.74 -1.78
CA ASN A 74 -4.30 -12.76 -0.74
C ASN A 74 -3.35 -13.94 -1.03
N ARG A 75 -3.32 -14.46 -2.26
CA ARG A 75 -2.44 -15.57 -2.64
C ARG A 75 -0.95 -15.25 -2.45
N VAL A 76 -0.54 -14.02 -2.76
CA VAL A 76 0.87 -13.61 -2.74
C VAL A 76 1.33 -13.20 -1.33
N THR A 77 0.45 -12.57 -0.55
CA THR A 77 0.82 -11.96 0.73
C THR A 77 0.22 -12.64 1.96
N ASN A 78 -0.74 -13.54 1.75
CA ASN A 78 -1.48 -14.26 2.79
C ASN A 78 -2.21 -13.35 3.79
N ILE A 79 -2.60 -12.14 3.37
CA ILE A 79 -3.38 -11.19 4.19
C ILE A 79 -4.87 -11.27 3.86
N ASP A 80 -5.72 -10.95 4.85
CA ASP A 80 -7.11 -10.57 4.58
C ASP A 80 -7.13 -9.17 3.96
N VAL A 81 -7.40 -9.13 2.65
CA VAL A 81 -7.33 -7.89 1.86
C VAL A 81 -8.50 -6.95 2.18
N LYS A 82 -9.67 -7.47 2.58
CA LYS A 82 -10.80 -6.60 2.96
C LYS A 82 -10.49 -5.89 4.27
N LEU A 83 -10.05 -6.65 5.26
CA LEU A 83 -9.64 -6.10 6.55
C LEU A 83 -8.48 -5.11 6.36
N PHE A 84 -7.50 -5.45 5.52
CA PHE A 84 -6.40 -4.55 5.19
C PHE A 84 -6.89 -3.21 4.64
N VAL A 85 -7.76 -3.22 3.63
CA VAL A 85 -8.36 -2.00 3.05
C VAL A 85 -9.09 -1.17 4.11
N GLU A 86 -9.91 -1.82 4.93
CA GLU A 86 -10.65 -1.15 6.02
C GLU A 86 -9.72 -0.43 7.00
N HIS A 87 -8.63 -1.07 7.40
CA HIS A 87 -7.64 -0.44 8.28
C HIS A 87 -6.97 0.78 7.63
N ILE A 88 -6.57 0.69 6.37
CA ILE A 88 -5.92 1.80 5.66
C ILE A 88 -6.87 2.99 5.50
N VAL A 89 -8.12 2.74 5.10
CA VAL A 89 -9.15 3.78 4.99
C VAL A 89 -9.44 4.40 6.36
N SER A 90 -9.48 3.59 7.41
CA SER A 90 -9.66 4.07 8.79
C SER A 90 -8.52 4.97 9.26
N VAL A 91 -7.26 4.63 8.92
CA VAL A 91 -6.11 5.50 9.22
C VAL A 91 -6.28 6.85 8.55
N GLN A 92 -6.58 6.89 7.25
CA GLN A 92 -6.73 8.14 6.52
C GLN A 92 -7.83 9.01 7.13
N ARG A 93 -8.99 8.44 7.43
CA ARG A 93 -10.11 9.16 8.04
C ARG A 93 -9.74 9.69 9.43
N THR A 94 -9.13 8.85 10.26
CA THR A 94 -8.76 9.20 11.63
C THR A 94 -7.71 10.31 11.66
N VAL A 95 -6.68 10.21 10.81
CA VAL A 95 -5.63 11.23 10.69
C VAL A 95 -6.23 12.54 10.18
N THR A 96 -7.06 12.51 9.14
CA THR A 96 -7.75 13.70 8.62
C THR A 96 -8.55 14.40 9.71
N LYS A 97 -9.34 13.64 10.48
CA LYS A 97 -10.11 14.18 11.59
C LYS A 97 -9.22 14.82 12.65
N LYS A 98 -8.13 14.16 13.05
CA LYS A 98 -7.15 14.72 14.02
C LYS A 98 -6.51 16.02 13.52
N VAL A 99 -6.22 16.10 12.22
CA VAL A 99 -5.61 17.28 11.61
C VAL A 99 -6.57 18.46 11.61
N VAL A 100 -7.83 18.26 11.20
CA VAL A 100 -8.87 19.30 11.26
C VAL A 100 -9.13 19.75 12.70
N GLN A 101 -9.11 18.82 13.66
CA GLN A 101 -9.25 19.16 15.09
C GLN A 101 -8.10 20.03 15.61
N LYS A 102 -6.86 19.76 15.18
CA LYS A 102 -5.68 20.57 15.57
C LYS A 102 -5.60 21.89 14.81
N ILE A 103 -6.09 21.94 13.58
CA ILE A 103 -6.03 23.11 12.70
C ILE A 103 -7.42 23.36 12.10
N PRO A 104 -8.35 23.97 12.87
CA PRO A 104 -9.74 24.18 12.44
C PRO A 104 -9.87 25.02 11.16
N ALA A 105 -8.87 25.85 10.85
CA ALA A 105 -8.82 26.63 9.61
C ALA A 105 -8.76 25.77 8.33
N LEU A 106 -8.44 24.47 8.44
CA LEU A 106 -8.49 23.52 7.33
C LEU A 106 -9.88 22.92 7.11
N GLN A 107 -10.86 23.25 7.96
CA GLN A 107 -12.22 22.80 7.78
C GLN A 107 -12.84 23.47 6.54
N GLY A 108 -13.22 22.66 5.57
CA GLY A 108 -13.92 23.13 4.37
C GLY A 108 -15.40 23.41 4.63
N GLU A 109 -16.02 24.08 3.67
CA GLU A 109 -17.46 24.28 3.63
C GLU A 109 -18.16 23.08 3.00
N ILE A 110 -19.37 22.77 3.46
CA ILE A 110 -20.15 21.64 2.96
C ILE A 110 -21.04 22.11 1.81
N ASP A 111 -20.94 21.46 0.66
CA ASP A 111 -21.92 21.61 -0.41
C ASP A 111 -23.24 20.93 0.01
N LEU A 112 -24.26 21.76 0.26
CA LEU A 112 -25.57 21.29 0.75
C LEU A 112 -26.31 20.43 -0.28
N TYR A 113 -26.12 20.66 -1.58
CA TYR A 113 -26.75 19.86 -2.63
C TYR A 113 -26.15 18.44 -2.63
N LEU A 114 -24.83 18.34 -2.60
CA LEU A 114 -24.16 17.04 -2.56
C LEU A 114 -24.40 16.31 -1.24
N SER A 115 -24.43 17.03 -0.12
CA SER A 115 -24.73 16.45 1.20
C SER A 115 -26.15 15.88 1.28
N ALA A 116 -27.14 16.54 0.66
CA ALA A 116 -28.51 16.03 0.58
C ALA A 116 -28.60 14.73 -0.24
N ILE A 117 -27.84 14.61 -1.33
CA ILE A 117 -27.75 13.37 -2.12
C ILE A 117 -27.09 12.26 -1.32
N ALA A 118 -26.03 12.59 -0.57
CA ALA A 118 -25.25 11.62 0.19
C ALA A 118 -25.91 11.19 1.52
N GLY A 119 -27.02 11.82 1.92
CA GLY A 119 -27.82 11.41 3.08
C GLY A 119 -27.32 11.95 4.43
N ASN A 120 -26.78 13.17 4.46
CA ASN A 120 -26.03 13.79 5.57
C ASN A 120 -24.73 13.04 5.88
N VAL A 121 -23.61 13.53 5.33
CA VAL A 121 -22.24 13.04 5.58
C VAL A 121 -21.54 13.90 6.62
#